data_AF-A0A3D5DHH6-F1
#
_entry.id   AF-A0A3D5DHH6-F1
#
_cell.length_a   1.000
_cell.length_b   1.000
_cell.length_c   1.000
_cell.angle_alpha   90.00
_cell.angle_beta   90.00
_cell.angle_gamma   90.00
#
_symmetry.space_group_name_H-M   'P 1'
#
loop_
_entity.id
_entity.type
_entity.pdbx_description
1 polymer ?
#
loop_
_entity_poly.entity_id
_entity_poly.type
_entity_poly.pdbx_seq_one_letter_code
_entity_poly.pdbx_strand_id
1 'polypeptide(L)' 'AEGIIPAPEANHAVVATIDAAHACKASSKSRTILLNLSGHGHFDMPAYMDYAAGKLFDQQYNEQDMAMALAGLPSVDN' A
#
# COMPACT_ATOMS: atom_id res chain seq x y z
N ALA A 1 -7.42 -1.48 20.37
CA ALA A 1 -7.28 -0.70 19.12
C ALA A 1 -6.41 0.51 19.43
N GLU A 2 -5.48 0.86 18.55
CA GLU A 2 -4.42 1.86 18.81
C GLU A 2 -4.86 3.33 18.62
N GLY A 3 -6.06 3.58 18.08
CA GLY A 3 -6.57 4.95 17.86
C GLY A 3 -5.88 5.72 16.73
N ILE A 4 -5.10 5.03 15.89
CA ILE A 4 -4.38 5.60 14.74
C ILE A 4 -5.04 5.11 13.46
N ILE A 5 -5.27 6.02 12.51
CA ILE A 5 -5.68 5.71 11.14
C ILE A 5 -4.44 5.88 10.26
N PRO A 6 -3.75 4.79 9.86
CA PRO A 6 -2.60 4.89 8.96
C PRO A 6 -3.03 5.40 7.58
N ALA A 7 -2.11 5.96 6.80
CA ALA A 7 -2.33 6.14 5.37
C ALA A 7 -2.47 4.76 4.68
N PRO A 8 -3.21 4.63 3.57
CA PRO A 8 -3.35 3.36 2.84
C PRO A 8 -2.00 2.68 2.54
N GLU A 9 -0.98 3.45 2.17
CA GLU A 9 0.38 2.96 1.89
C GLU A 9 1.07 2.44 3.15
N ALA A 10 0.85 3.10 4.30
CA ALA A 10 1.44 2.70 5.57
C ALA A 10 0.88 1.35 6.08
N ASN A 11 -0.31 0.93 5.62
CA ASN A 11 -0.85 -0.39 5.96
C ASN A 11 0.03 -1.54 5.48
N HIS A 12 0.80 -1.38 4.39
CA HIS A 12 1.76 -2.39 3.97
C HIS A 12 2.85 -2.65 5.02
N ALA A 13 3.31 -1.59 5.71
CA ALA A 13 4.26 -1.74 6.81
C ALA A 13 3.62 -2.42 8.03
N VAL A 14 2.33 -2.14 8.31
CA VAL A 14 1.57 -2.82 9.38
C VAL A 14 1.47 -4.32 9.10
N VAL A 15 1.11 -4.72 7.87
CA VAL A 15 1.04 -6.13 7.46
C VAL A 15 2.41 -6.80 7.64
N ALA A 16 3.48 -6.20 7.11
CA ALA A 16 4.83 -6.75 7.26
C ALA A 16 5.27 -6.88 8.74
N THR A 17 4.82 -5.98 9.60
CA THR A 17 5.07 -6.03 11.06
C THR A 17 4.35 -7.21 11.70
N ILE A 18 3.11 -7.48 11.31
CA ILE A 18 2.32 -8.63 11.79
C ILE A 18 3.00 -9.93 11.35
N ASP A 19 3.45 -10.02 10.10
CA ASP A 19 4.16 -11.18 9.58
C ASP A 19 5.48 -11.42 10.34
N ALA A 20 6.25 -10.35 10.60
CA ALA A 20 7.46 -10.42 11.41
C ALA A 20 7.17 -10.89 12.85
N ALA A 21 6.06 -10.45 13.45
CA ALA A 21 5.64 -10.91 14.77
C ALA A 21 5.26 -12.40 14.77
N HIS A 22 4.58 -12.88 13.72
CA HIS A 22 4.30 -14.31 13.55
C HIS A 22 5.60 -15.14 13.39
N ALA A 23 6.58 -14.65 12.66
CA ALA A 23 7.89 -15.30 12.54
C ALA A 23 8.65 -15.35 13.87
N CYS A 24 8.57 -14.30 14.69
CA CYS A 24 9.14 -14.28 16.04
C CYS A 24 8.48 -15.32 16.95
N LYS A 25 7.15 -15.45 16.88
CA LYS A 25 6.39 -16.48 17.59
C LYS A 25 6.80 -17.88 17.17
N ALA A 26 6.86 -18.16 15.85
CA ALA A 26 7.25 -19.47 15.33
C ALA A 26 8.69 -19.86 15.71
N SER A 27 9.59 -18.87 15.77
CA SER A 27 10.99 -19.09 16.16
C SER A 27 11.25 -19.03 17.66
N SER A 28 10.21 -18.77 18.49
CA SER A 28 10.34 -18.58 19.95
C SER A 28 11.38 -17.52 20.34
N LYS A 29 11.61 -16.52 19.48
CA LYS A 29 12.55 -15.42 19.73
C LYS A 29 11.76 -14.15 20.02
N SER A 30 11.98 -13.58 21.21
CA SER A 30 11.49 -12.24 21.52
C SER A 30 12.35 -11.20 20.83
N ARG A 31 11.73 -10.31 20.03
CA ARG A 31 12.38 -9.21 19.32
C ARG A 31 11.52 -7.97 19.41
N THR A 32 12.17 -6.80 19.46
CA THR A 32 11.50 -5.52 19.23
C THR A 32 11.37 -5.29 17.73
N ILE A 33 10.17 -4.95 17.28
CA ILE A 33 9.88 -4.61 15.88
C ILE A 33 9.50 -3.14 15.85
N LEU A 34 10.21 -2.35 15.04
CA LEU A 34 9.90 -0.96 14.75
C LEU A 34 9.37 -0.88 13.32
N LEU A 35 8.25 -0.20 13.13
CA LEU A 35 7.66 0.05 11.82
C LEU A 35 7.63 1.55 11.54
N ASN A 36 7.78 1.93 10.27
CA ASN A 36 7.61 3.31 9.83
C ASN A 36 6.15 3.54 9.43
N LEU A 37 5.39 4.25 10.26
CA LEU A 37 4.06 4.73 9.91
C LEU A 37 4.24 6.03 9.12
N SER A 38 4.37 5.90 7.80
CA SER A 38 4.80 6.99 6.92
C SER A 38 3.81 8.15 6.80
N GLY A 39 2.54 7.95 7.17
CA GLY A 39 1.51 8.99 7.09
C GLY A 39 0.19 8.56 7.75
N HIS A 40 -0.73 9.51 7.89
CA HIS A 40 -2.06 9.30 8.45
C HIS A 40 -3.13 9.27 7.35
N GLY A 41 -4.22 8.53 7.58
CA GLY A 41 -5.28 8.33 6.60
C GLY A 41 -6.41 9.38 6.61
N HIS A 42 -6.30 10.48 7.36
CA HIS A 42 -7.38 11.47 7.49
C HIS A 42 -7.85 12.05 6.14
N PHE A 43 -6.94 12.21 5.18
CA PHE A 43 -7.28 12.70 3.84
C PHE A 43 -7.62 11.56 2.86
N ASP A 44 -7.34 10.32 3.24
CA ASP A 44 -7.57 9.11 2.43
C ASP A 44 -8.87 8.38 2.81
N MET A 45 -9.72 9.02 3.63
CA MET A 45 -11.02 8.46 4.01
C MET A 45 -11.88 8.03 2.80
N PRO A 46 -11.89 8.74 1.65
CA PRO A 46 -12.57 8.24 0.46
C PRO A 46 -12.08 6.86 0.00
N ALA A 47 -10.76 6.63 0.01
CA ALA A 47 -10.19 5.33 -0.37
C ALA A 47 -10.60 4.22 0.61
N TYR A 48 -10.60 4.52 1.92
CA TYR A 48 -11.10 3.60 2.93
C TYR A 48 -12.59 3.28 2.77
N MET A 49 -13.41 4.27 2.41
CA MET A 49 -14.84 4.08 2.15
C MET A 49 -15.07 3.21 0.91
N ASP A 50 -14.31 3.43 -0.17
CA ASP A 50 -14.44 2.64 -1.38
C ASP A 50 -13.99 1.19 -1.18
N TYR A 51 -12.93 0.95 -0.38
CA TYR A 51 -12.56 -0.39 0.07
C TYR A 51 -13.68 -1.05 0.87
N ALA A 52 -14.21 -0.36 1.89
CA ALA A 52 -15.29 -0.88 2.73
C ALA A 52 -16.59 -1.14 1.95
N ALA A 53 -16.84 -0.36 0.88
CA ALA A 53 -17.97 -0.54 -0.02
C ALA A 53 -17.72 -1.61 -1.11
N GLY A 54 -16.55 -2.25 -1.14
CA GLY A 54 -16.19 -3.27 -2.13
C GLY A 54 -16.07 -2.72 -3.56
N LYS A 55 -15.75 -1.43 -3.72
CA LYS A 55 -15.64 -0.77 -5.04
C LYS A 55 -14.23 -0.85 -5.64
N LEU A 56 -13.24 -1.25 -4.86
CA LEU A 56 -11.88 -1.42 -5.36
C LEU A 56 -11.79 -2.72 -6.17
N PHE A 57 -11.21 -2.63 -7.36
CA PHE A 57 -10.95 -3.76 -8.23
C PHE A 57 -9.55 -3.64 -8.83
N ASP A 58 -8.93 -4.78 -9.08
CA ASP A 58 -7.65 -4.82 -9.77
C ASP A 58 -7.86 -4.40 -11.23
N GLN A 59 -7.38 -3.20 -11.57
CA GLN A 59 -7.41 -2.74 -12.94
C GLN A 59 -6.44 -3.59 -13.75
N GLN A 60 -6.96 -4.29 -14.75
CA GLN A 60 -6.11 -5.05 -15.66
C GLN A 60 -5.28 -4.11 -16.53
N TYR A 61 -4.01 -4.47 -16.65
CA TYR A 61 -3.05 -3.75 -17.46
C TYR A 61 -3.23 -4.13 -18.94
N ASN A 62 -3.47 -3.14 -19.80
CA ASN A 62 -3.57 -3.32 -21.25
C ASN A 62 -2.33 -2.78 -21.95
N GLU A 63 -1.55 -3.67 -22.55
CA GLU A 63 -0.34 -3.33 -23.29
C GLU A 63 -0.59 -2.36 -24.45
N GLN A 64 -1.76 -2.46 -25.10
CA GLN A 64 -2.12 -1.59 -26.22
C GLN A 64 -2.31 -0.14 -25.78
N ASP A 65 -2.98 0.07 -24.64
CA ASP A 65 -3.20 1.40 -24.06
C ASP A 65 -1.87 2.04 -23.63
N MET A 66 -0.96 1.23 -23.07
CA MET A 66 0.38 1.71 -22.73
C MET A 66 1.19 2.09 -23.98
N ALA A 67 1.17 1.25 -25.02
CA ALA A 67 1.86 1.54 -26.26
C ALA A 67 1.37 2.84 -26.92
N MET A 68 0.05 3.07 -26.92
CA MET A 68 -0.55 4.33 -27.39
C MET A 68 -0.09 5.53 -26.56
N ALA A 69 -0.11 5.42 -25.22
CA ALA A 69 0.33 6.49 -24.34
C ALA A 69 1.82 6.84 -24.55
N LEU A 70 2.69 5.82 -24.68
CA LEU A 70 4.12 6.01 -24.93
C LEU A 70 4.39 6.64 -26.30
N ALA A 71 3.64 6.26 -27.34
CA ALA A 71 3.78 6.85 -28.67
C ALA A 71 3.43 8.34 -28.73
N GLY A 72 2.62 8.83 -27.77
CA GLY A 72 2.25 10.23 -27.66
C GLY A 72 3.24 11.10 -26.86
N LEU A 73 4.30 10.52 -26.29
CA LEU A 73 5.28 11.29 -25.53
C LEU A 73 6.14 12.15 -26.47
N PRO A 74 6.45 13.40 -26.10
CA PRO A 74 7.33 14.24 -26.90
C PRO A 74 8.75 13.68 -26.92
N SER A 75 9.42 13.75 -28.07
CA SER A 75 10.85 13.47 -28.15
C SER A 75 11.63 14.57 -27.43
N VAL A 76 12.46 14.18 -26.46
CA VAL A 76 13.38 15.08 -25.77
C VAL A 76 14.78 14.84 -26.34
N ASP A 77 15.35 15.84 -26.99
CA ASP A 77 16.75 15.78 -27.43
C ASP A 77 17.68 15.96 -26.22
N ASN A 78 18.78 15.19 -26.17
CA ASN A 78 19.81 15.29 -25.12
C ASN A 78 20.72 16.50 -25.31
#